data_AF-A0A5U2F119-F1
#
_entry.id   AF-A0A5U2F119-F1
#
_cell.length_a   1.000
_cell.length_b   1.000
_cell.length_c   1.000
_cell.angle_alpha   90.00
_cell.angle_beta   90.00
_cell.angle_gamma   90.00
#
_symmetry.space_group_name_H-M   'P 1'
#
loop_
_entity.id
_entity.type
_entity.pdbx_description
1 polymer ?
#
loop_
_entity_poly.entity_id
_entity_poly.type
_entity_poly.pdbx_seq_one_letter_code
_entity_poly.pdbx_strand_id
1 'polypeptide(L)'
;MDTIARQLDAARHQFKTTYPRQGMEANIVHIGFGAFHRGHQAVYNDLTNEITGNRWGIFELNLFGDAELVDALNAQEGLFSVVETSASAINSRLVRTITGALHTPNSGIQAAIEKLTEPQVKIVSLTITEKGYCT
;
A
#
# COMPACT_ATOMS: atom_id res chain seq x y z
N MET A 1 4.75 7.51 20.26
CA MET A 1 3.46 6.99 19.70
C MET A 1 2.71 8.20 19.13
N ASP A 2 3.28 8.76 18.08
CA ASP A 2 3.37 10.21 17.86
C ASP A 2 2.65 10.64 16.60
N THR A 3 1.95 11.77 16.68
CA THR A 3 1.50 12.66 15.59
C THR A 3 0.61 12.06 14.49
N ILE A 4 1.00 10.96 13.83
CA ILE A 4 0.26 10.34 12.73
C ILE A 4 -0.98 9.60 13.24
N ALA A 5 -0.88 8.84 14.35
CA ALA A 5 -2.07 8.27 15.00
C ALA A 5 -3.14 9.33 15.31
N ARG A 6 -2.70 10.54 15.70
CA ARG A 6 -3.55 11.69 16.02
C ARG A 6 -4.10 12.39 14.77
N GLN A 7 -3.36 12.43 13.66
CA GLN A 7 -3.86 12.94 12.37
C GLN A 7 -4.92 12.00 11.76
N LEU A 8 -4.81 10.69 11.99
CA LEU A 8 -5.77 9.70 11.50
C LEU A 8 -7.11 9.72 12.25
N ASP A 9 -7.10 9.98 13.56
CA ASP A 9 -8.34 10.19 14.31
C ASP A 9 -9.04 11.51 13.91
N ALA A 10 -8.26 12.50 13.43
CA ALA A 10 -8.80 13.75 12.91
C ALA A 10 -9.35 13.63 11.47
N ALA A 11 -8.80 12.71 10.67
CA ALA A 11 -9.32 12.38 9.35
C ALA A 11 -10.58 11.51 9.49
N ARG A 12 -11.75 12.06 9.18
CA ARG A 12 -13.03 11.34 9.26
C ARG A 12 -13.08 10.20 8.22
N HIS A 13 -12.66 9.01 8.63
CA HIS A 13 -12.88 7.77 7.88
C HIS A 13 -14.09 7.03 8.44
N GLN A 14 -15.04 6.66 7.58
CA GLN A 14 -16.20 5.87 8.00
C GLN A 14 -15.79 4.42 8.31
N PHE A 15 -14.79 3.89 7.59
CA PHE A 15 -14.29 2.54 7.77
C PHE A 15 -12.78 2.52 8.04
N LYS A 16 -12.37 1.71 9.01
CA LYS A 16 -10.97 1.51 9.38
C LYS A 16 -10.83 0.13 10.03
N THR A 17 -9.82 -0.63 9.61
CA THR A 17 -9.44 -1.90 10.26
C THR A 17 -8.75 -1.64 11.61
N THR A 18 -8.74 -2.63 12.50
CA THR A 18 -8.22 -2.50 13.87
C THR A 18 -7.04 -3.42 14.17
N TYR A 19 -6.67 -4.34 13.27
CA TYR A 19 -5.51 -5.19 13.44
C TYR A 19 -4.22 -4.39 13.72
N PRO A 20 -3.28 -4.92 14.53
CA PRO A 20 -2.06 -4.23 14.90
C PRO A 20 -1.09 -4.17 13.72
N ARG A 21 -0.61 -2.96 13.39
CA ARG A 21 0.42 -2.75 12.35
C ARG A 21 1.85 -2.89 12.86
N GLN A 22 2.06 -2.85 14.17
CA GLN A 22 3.39 -2.89 14.74
C GLN A 22 4.08 -4.22 14.39
N GLY A 23 5.26 -4.13 13.80
CA GLY A 23 6.02 -5.29 13.33
C GLY A 23 5.42 -6.00 12.12
N MET A 24 4.51 -5.36 11.37
CA MET A 24 3.99 -5.89 10.12
C MET A 24 5.09 -5.86 9.05
N GLU A 25 5.44 -7.03 8.51
CA GLU A 25 6.46 -7.18 7.48
C GLU A 25 5.84 -7.17 6.08
N ALA A 26 6.64 -6.80 5.07
CA ALA A 26 6.23 -6.91 3.68
C ALA A 26 6.31 -8.38 3.23
N ASN A 27 5.17 -9.07 3.21
CA ASN A 27 5.08 -10.41 2.63
C ASN A 27 4.71 -10.36 1.13
N ILE A 28 4.21 -9.21 0.67
CA ILE A 28 3.88 -8.93 -0.72
C ILE A 28 4.72 -7.75 -1.18
N VAL A 29 5.31 -7.87 -2.36
CA VAL A 29 5.84 -6.72 -3.11
C VAL A 29 4.92 -6.47 -4.31
N HIS A 30 4.47 -5.24 -4.48
CA HIS A 30 3.63 -4.84 -5.59
C HIS A 30 4.40 -3.94 -6.56
N ILE A 31 4.36 -4.25 -7.85
CA ILE A 31 4.99 -3.44 -8.90
C ILE A 31 3.90 -2.71 -9.69
N GLY A 32 4.00 -1.38 -9.68
CA GLY A 32 3.02 -0.48 -10.28
C GLY A 32 2.06 0.08 -9.24
N PHE A 33 2.47 1.15 -8.54
CA PHE A 33 1.64 1.76 -7.49
C PHE A 33 0.55 2.68 -8.08
N GLY A 34 -0.38 2.08 -8.82
CA GLY A 34 -1.48 2.78 -9.50
C GLY A 34 -2.75 2.95 -8.66
N ALA A 35 -3.71 3.71 -9.20
CA ALA A 35 -5.01 3.93 -8.57
C ALA A 35 -5.82 2.63 -8.41
N PHE A 36 -5.76 1.73 -9.40
CA PHE A 36 -6.45 0.44 -9.32
C PHE A 36 -5.93 -0.42 -8.17
N HIS A 37 -4.60 -0.49 -7.99
CA HIS A 37 -4.02 -1.21 -6.86
C HIS A 37 -4.53 -0.71 -5.51
N ARG A 38 -4.44 0.61 -5.32
CA ARG A 38 -4.91 1.29 -4.11
C ARG A 38 -6.40 1.07 -3.84
N GLY A 39 -7.23 1.10 -4.88
CA GLY A 39 -8.68 0.90 -4.77
C GLY A 39 -9.12 -0.57 -4.69
N HIS A 40 -8.21 -1.53 -4.92
CA HIS A 40 -8.57 -2.94 -5.05
C HIS A 40 -7.70 -3.86 -4.18
N GLN A 41 -6.50 -4.26 -4.64
CA GLN A 41 -5.73 -5.30 -3.93
C GLN A 41 -5.31 -4.83 -2.52
N ALA A 42 -4.95 -3.56 -2.36
CA ALA A 42 -4.62 -3.00 -1.04
C ALA A 42 -5.84 -3.00 -0.09
N VAL A 43 -7.04 -2.71 -0.60
CA VAL A 43 -8.28 -2.76 0.20
C VAL A 43 -8.59 -4.18 0.66
N TYR A 44 -8.52 -5.15 -0.25
CA TYR A 44 -8.80 -6.55 0.08
C TYR A 44 -7.77 -7.14 1.04
N ASN A 45 -6.49 -6.81 0.89
CA ASN A 45 -5.47 -7.29 1.80
C ASN A 45 -5.64 -6.68 3.21
N ASP A 46 -5.98 -5.40 3.30
CA ASP A 46 -6.33 -4.72 4.57
C ASP A 46 -7.50 -5.42 5.29
N LEU A 47 -8.59 -5.71 4.57
CA LEU A 47 -9.74 -6.44 5.10
C LEU A 47 -9.39 -7.89 5.48
N THR A 48 -8.55 -8.56 4.70
CA THR A 48 -8.13 -9.94 4.97
C THR A 48 -7.30 -10.03 6.24
N ASN A 49 -6.40 -9.06 6.47
CA ASN A 49 -5.63 -8.97 7.72
C ASN A 49 -6.57 -8.81 8.93
N GLU A 50 -7.63 -8.01 8.82
CA GLU A 50 -8.65 -7.87 9.89
C GLU A 50 -9.37 -9.20 10.18
N ILE A 51 -9.84 -9.89 9.14
CA ILE A 51 -10.64 -11.12 9.28
C ILE A 51 -9.79 -12.28 9.82
N THR A 52 -8.55 -12.40 9.35
CA THR A 52 -7.71 -13.56 9.64
C THR A 52 -6.79 -13.36 10.85
N GLY A 53 -6.60 -12.11 11.30
CA GLY A 53 -5.57 -11.75 12.28
C GLY A 53 -4.14 -11.88 11.74
N ASN A 54 -3.98 -12.21 10.45
CA ASN A 54 -2.68 -12.19 9.79
C ASN A 54 -2.22 -10.74 9.59
N ARG A 55 -0.92 -10.57 9.31
CA ARG A 55 -0.29 -9.25 9.15
C ARG A 55 0.56 -9.22 7.89
N TRP A 56 -0.06 -9.50 6.74
CA TRP A 56 0.63 -9.45 5.46
C TRP A 56 0.74 -8.00 5.01
N GLY A 57 1.92 -7.42 5.12
CA GLY A 57 2.22 -6.10 4.58
C GLY A 57 2.46 -6.13 3.07
N ILE A 58 2.13 -5.02 2.41
CA ILE A 58 2.48 -4.77 1.01
C ILE A 58 3.60 -3.73 0.97
N PHE A 59 4.63 -3.95 0.15
CA PHE A 59 5.63 -2.94 -0.17
C PHE A 59 5.54 -2.56 -1.65
N GLU A 60 5.49 -1.27 -1.93
CA GLU A 60 5.29 -0.76 -3.28
C GLU A 60 6.63 -0.51 -3.99
N LEU A 61 6.74 -0.98 -5.22
CA LEU A 61 7.79 -0.60 -6.15
C LEU A 61 7.19 0.23 -7.28
N ASN A 62 7.58 1.49 -7.33
CA ASN A 62 7.29 2.34 -8.46
C ASN A 62 8.53 2.42 -9.37
N LEU A 63 8.41 1.88 -10.58
CA LEU A 63 9.54 1.76 -11.52
C LEU A 63 9.73 3.02 -12.38
N PHE A 64 8.66 3.78 -12.61
CA PHE A 64 8.61 4.91 -13.52
C PHE A 64 7.75 6.05 -12.94
N GLY A 65 7.86 7.24 -13.54
CA GLY A 65 7.11 8.43 -13.16
C GLY A 65 7.79 9.26 -12.08
N ASP A 66 7.03 10.11 -11.41
CA ASP A 66 7.53 11.02 -10.38
C ASP A 66 7.49 10.37 -8.99
N ALA A 67 8.39 10.84 -8.12
CA ALA A 67 8.54 10.33 -6.75
C ALA A 67 7.46 10.83 -5.77
N GLU A 68 6.74 11.90 -6.12
CA GLU A 68 5.82 12.61 -5.21
C GLU A 68 4.81 11.67 -4.53
N LEU A 69 4.25 10.72 -5.28
CA LEU A 69 3.31 9.74 -4.75
C LEU A 69 3.95 8.79 -3.73
N VAL A 70 5.19 8.35 -3.98
CA VAL A 70 5.95 7.48 -3.08
C VAL A 70 6.33 8.26 -1.81
N ASP A 71 6.79 9.49 -1.98
CA ASP A 71 7.19 10.37 -0.88
C ASP A 71 6.00 10.68 0.03
N ALA A 72 4.85 11.03 -0.54
CA ALA A 72 3.61 11.26 0.20
C ALA A 72 3.14 10.00 0.94
N LEU A 73 3.21 8.82 0.29
CA LEU A 73 2.83 7.56 0.92
C LEU A 73 3.73 7.24 2.11
N ASN A 74 5.04 7.39 1.97
CA ASN A 74 6.01 7.13 3.03
C ASN A 74 5.87 8.14 4.19
N ALA A 75 5.64 9.43 3.89
CA ALA A 75 5.38 10.46 4.89
C ALA A 75 4.09 10.19 5.70
N GLN A 76 3.14 9.45 5.11
CA GLN A 76 1.90 9.00 5.75
C GLN A 76 2.02 7.60 6.37
N GLU A 77 3.22 7.06 6.56
CA GLU A 77 3.46 5.71 7.08
C GLU A 77 2.70 4.61 6.29
N GLY A 78 2.61 4.73 4.96
CA GLY A 78 1.91 3.77 4.11
C GLY A 78 0.38 3.88 4.15
N LEU A 79 -0.17 4.92 4.77
CA LEU A 79 -1.60 5.10 4.93
C LEU A 79 -2.18 5.95 3.81
N PHE A 80 -3.36 5.59 3.34
CA PHE A 80 -4.11 6.41 2.39
C PHE A 80 -5.62 6.14 2.48
N SER A 81 -6.40 7.04 1.90
CA SER A 81 -7.85 6.93 1.86
C SER A 81 -8.34 6.38 0.52
N VAL A 82 -9.37 5.53 0.57
CA VAL A 82 -10.20 5.22 -0.59
C VAL A 82 -11.59 5.76 -0.35
N VAL A 83 -12.13 6.47 -1.33
CA VAL A 83 -13.50 6.98 -1.32
C VAL A 83 -14.33 6.13 -2.27
N GLU A 84 -15.26 5.38 -1.71
CA GLU A 84 -16.20 4.53 -2.42
C GLU A 84 -17.47 5.34 -2.71
N THR A 85 -17.79 5.52 -3.99
CA THR A 85 -18.95 6.31 -4.42
C THR A 85 -19.95 5.44 -5.16
N SER A 86 -21.22 5.58 -4.80
CA SER A 86 -22.36 4.92 -5.43
C SER A 86 -23.51 5.92 -5.62
N ALA A 87 -24.62 5.48 -6.20
CA ALA A 87 -25.79 6.34 -6.38
C ALA A 87 -26.44 6.79 -5.06
N SER A 88 -26.28 6.03 -3.97
CA SER A 88 -26.95 6.26 -2.69
C SER A 88 -26.01 6.64 -1.54
N ALA A 89 -24.69 6.46 -1.70
CA ALA A 89 -23.74 6.66 -0.63
C ALA A 89 -22.35 7.04 -1.13
N ILE A 90 -21.66 7.84 -0.31
CA ILE A 90 -20.24 8.14 -0.40
C ILE A 90 -19.61 7.73 0.92
N ASN A 91 -18.71 6.76 0.87
CA ASN A 91 -18.04 6.22 2.03
C ASN A 91 -16.53 6.42 1.90
N SER A 92 -15.86 6.68 3.02
CA SER A 92 -14.40 6.78 3.08
C SER A 92 -13.83 5.67 3.94
N ARG A 93 -12.75 5.03 3.47
CA ARG A 93 -12.00 4.04 4.25
C ARG A 93 -10.54 4.43 4.36
N LEU A 94 -9.95 4.13 5.51
CA LEU A 94 -8.51 4.16 5.69
C LEU A 94 -7.91 2.80 5.35
N VAL A 95 -7.02 2.75 4.36
CA VAL A 95 -6.24 1.55 4.03
C VAL A 95 -4.93 1.60 4.80
N ARG A 96 -4.58 0.49 5.47
CA ARG A 96 -3.50 0.42 6.46
C ARG A 96 -2.47 -0.66 6.16
N THR A 97 -2.60 -1.34 5.03
CA THR A 97 -1.80 -2.53 4.73
C THR A 97 -0.44 -2.29 4.07
N ILE A 98 -0.17 -1.07 3.58
CA ILE A 98 1.12 -0.75 2.98
C ILE A 98 2.14 -0.52 4.08
N THR A 99 3.33 -1.11 3.92
CA THR A 99 4.46 -1.00 4.86
C THR A 99 5.48 0.04 4.43
N GLY A 100 5.47 0.43 3.16
CA GLY A 100 6.37 1.43 2.58
C GLY A 100 6.38 1.34 1.06
N ALA A 101 7.10 2.26 0.44
CA ALA A 101 7.25 2.35 -1.00
C ALA A 101 8.66 2.79 -1.40
N LEU A 102 9.09 2.36 -2.58
CA LEU A 102 10.36 2.74 -3.18
C LEU A 102 10.15 3.28 -4.60
N HIS A 103 10.78 4.44 -4.87
CA HIS A 103 10.84 5.01 -6.20
C HIS A 103 12.16 4.63 -6.86
N THR A 104 12.10 3.66 -7.77
CA THR A 104 13.28 3.00 -8.34
C THR A 104 14.22 3.97 -9.07
N PRO A 105 13.74 4.96 -9.84
CA PRO A 105 14.62 5.96 -10.45
C PRO A 105 15.45 6.77 -9.43
N ASN A 106 14.95 6.99 -8.21
CA ASN A 106 15.68 7.71 -7.16
C ASN A 106 16.56 6.78 -6.31
N SER A 107 16.04 5.59 -5.98
CA SER A 107 16.70 4.67 -5.04
C SER A 107 17.61 3.64 -5.72
N GLY A 108 17.53 3.50 -7.04
CA GLY A 108 18.28 2.52 -7.83
C GLY A 108 17.63 1.14 -7.87
N ILE A 109 17.88 0.41 -8.96
CA ILE A 109 17.34 -0.94 -9.19
C ILE A 109 17.79 -1.95 -8.14
N GLN A 110 18.99 -1.77 -7.58
CA GLN A 110 19.55 -2.67 -6.59
C GLN A 110 18.69 -2.73 -5.31
N ALA A 111 18.19 -1.58 -4.84
CA ALA A 111 17.31 -1.52 -3.68
C ALA A 111 15.96 -2.22 -3.93
N ALA A 112 15.45 -2.17 -5.16
CA ALA A 112 14.27 -2.95 -5.55
C ALA A 112 14.54 -4.46 -5.54
N ILE A 113 15.70 -4.90 -6.04
CA ILE A 113 16.12 -6.32 -6.03
C ILE A 113 16.28 -6.83 -4.59
N GLU A 114 16.94 -6.04 -3.73
CA GLU A 114 17.08 -6.38 -2.31
C GLU A 114 15.72 -6.57 -1.65
N LYS A 115 14.78 -5.65 -1.89
CA LYS A 115 13.42 -5.79 -1.36
C LYS A 115 12.71 -7.04 -1.86
N LEU A 116 12.82 -7.34 -3.14
CA LEU A 116 12.21 -8.52 -3.77
C LEU A 116 12.80 -9.85 -3.27
N THR A 117 14.02 -9.82 -2.72
CA THR A 117 14.76 -11.02 -2.29
C THR A 117 14.75 -11.22 -0.77
N GLU A 118 14.07 -10.36 -0.02
CA GLU A 118 13.86 -10.53 1.41
C GLU A 118 13.12 -11.86 1.70
N PRO A 119 13.56 -12.68 2.68
CA PRO A 119 13.10 -14.06 2.86
C PRO A 119 11.62 -14.21 3.22
N GLN A 120 11.01 -13.18 3.80
CA GLN A 120 9.60 -13.16 4.16
C GLN A 120 8.68 -12.74 3.01
N VAL A 121 9.21 -12.20 1.91
CA VAL A 121 8.43 -11.91 0.69
C VAL A 121 8.02 -13.23 0.05
N LYS A 122 6.71 -13.43 -0.10
CA LYS A 122 6.11 -14.66 -0.67
C LYS A 122 5.38 -14.41 -1.99
N ILE A 123 5.00 -13.17 -2.27
CA ILE A 123 4.22 -12.80 -3.45
C ILE A 123 4.82 -11.55 -4.09
N VAL A 124 4.98 -11.61 -5.42
CA VAL A 124 5.16 -10.42 -6.26
C VAL A 124 3.89 -10.26 -7.09
N SER A 125 3.25 -9.10 -6.99
CA SER A 125 2.01 -8.79 -7.71
C SER A 125 2.19 -7.55 -8.60
N LEU A 126 1.41 -7.43 -9.67
CA LEU A 126 1.67 -6.47 -10.74
C LEU A 126 0.39 -5.73 -11.14
N THR A 127 0.46 -4.40 -11.32
CA THR A 127 -0.50 -3.61 -12.10
C THR A 127 0.21 -2.71 -13.10
N ILE A 128 0.92 -3.35 -14.05
CA ILE A 128 1.83 -2.68 -15.00
C ILE A 128 1.19 -2.34 -16.36
N THR A 129 -0.14 -2.40 -16.47
CA THR A 129 -0.91 -2.36 -17.73
C THR A 129 -0.57 -3.50 -18.69
N GLU A 130 -1.37 -3.68 -19.74
CA GLU A 130 -1.19 -4.74 -20.75
C GLU A 130 0.17 -4.60 -21.46
N LYS A 131 0.59 -3.37 -21.76
CA LYS A 131 1.86 -3.10 -22.45
C LYS A 131 3.09 -3.45 -21.60
N GLY A 132 2.96 -3.49 -20.28
CA GLY A 132 4.05 -3.82 -19.37
C GLY A 132 4.57 -5.26 -19.50
N TYR A 133 3.82 -6.14 -20.16
CA TYR A 133 4.21 -7.53 -20.40
C TYR A 133 5.06 -7.73 -21.67
N CYS A 134 5.33 -6.66 -22.43
CA CYS A 134 6.18 -6.70 -23.63
C CYS A 134 5.70 -7.72 -24.69
N THR A 135 4.39 -7.91 -24.81
CA THR A 135 3.75 -8.76 -25.82
C THR A 135 3.52 -8.03 -27.12
#